data_AF-A0A2X2IYI5-F1
#
_entry.id   AF-A0A2X2IYI5-F1
#
_cell.length_a   1.000
_cell.length_b   1.000
_cell.length_c   1.000
_cell.angle_alpha   90.00
_cell.angle_beta   90.00
_cell.angle_gamma   90.00
#
_symmetry.space_group_name_H-M   'P 1'
#
loop_
_entity.id
_entity.type
_entity.pdbx_description
1 polymer ?
#
loop_
_entity_poly.entity_id
_entity_poly.type
_entity_poly.pdbx_seq_one_letter_code
_entity_poly.pdbx_strand_id
1 'polypeptide(L)'
;MEAEGKKQLCVWPYHCLEGTSGAQLESQFTNMLYFHSAARQVKPILVYKGQDPNTEMYGIIKAEYDDNKFVNHAVLDAIRDYDAIYIAGEASSHCVLASAVQIWNILNKTERLRHESPY
;
A
#
# COMPACT_ATOMS: atom_id res chain seq x y z
N MET A 1 7.81 -7.64 17.49
CA MET A 1 8.28 -6.74 16.42
C MET A 1 9.76 -6.98 16.08
N GLU A 2 10.74 -6.51 16.85
CA GLU A 2 12.17 -6.73 16.50
C GLU A 2 12.59 -8.21 16.59
N ALA A 3 12.12 -8.92 17.62
CA ALA A 3 12.34 -10.36 17.78
C ALA A 3 11.68 -11.23 16.67
N GLU A 4 10.75 -10.66 15.90
CA GLU A 4 10.07 -11.33 14.78
C GLU A 4 10.70 -10.95 13.42
N GLY A 5 11.82 -10.24 13.42
CA GLY A 5 12.49 -9.77 12.20
C GLY A 5 11.77 -8.60 11.50
N LYS A 6 10.79 -7.96 12.15
CA LYS A 6 10.19 -6.71 11.66
C LYS A 6 11.14 -5.54 11.95
N LYS A 7 10.98 -4.46 11.19
CA LYS A 7 11.79 -3.24 11.30
C LYS A 7 11.88 -2.75 12.76
N GLN A 8 13.04 -2.20 13.11
CA GLN A 8 13.24 -1.48 14.38
C GLN A 8 12.20 -0.36 14.53
N LEU A 9 11.68 -0.20 15.74
CA LEU A 9 10.70 0.83 16.05
C LEU A 9 11.34 2.21 15.78
N CYS A 10 10.68 3.02 14.95
CA CYS A 10 11.12 4.36 14.60
C CYS A 10 10.03 5.37 14.99
N VAL A 11 10.41 6.44 15.67
CA VAL A 11 9.53 7.59 15.92
C VAL A 11 9.84 8.64 14.86
N TRP A 12 8.88 8.92 14.00
CA TRP A 12 9.02 9.89 12.92
C TRP A 12 8.71 11.32 13.39
N PRO A 13 9.35 12.34 12.80
CA PRO A 13 8.83 13.71 12.85
C PRO A 13 7.42 13.76 12.26
N TYR A 14 6.62 14.76 12.62
CA TYR A 14 5.30 14.95 12.01
C TYR A 14 5.43 15.13 10.50
N HIS A 15 4.66 14.33 9.76
CA HIS A 15 4.63 14.34 8.30
C HIS A 15 3.24 13.91 7.82
N CYS A 16 2.89 14.30 6.58
CA CYS A 16 1.64 13.89 5.93
C CYS A 16 0.36 14.11 6.76
N LEU A 17 0.33 15.16 7.59
CA LEU A 17 -0.83 15.48 8.41
C LEU A 17 -2.03 15.82 7.52
N GLU A 18 -3.17 15.18 7.77
CA GLU A 18 -4.38 15.36 6.97
C GLU A 18 -4.81 16.83 6.90
N GLY A 19 -5.19 17.29 5.71
CA GLY A 19 -5.55 18.68 5.45
C GLY A 19 -4.37 19.65 5.33
N THR A 20 -3.13 19.22 5.55
CA THR A 20 -1.94 20.05 5.36
C THR A 20 -1.35 19.89 3.96
N SER A 21 -0.50 20.83 3.54
CA SER A 21 0.27 20.71 2.28
C SER A 21 1.19 19.49 2.27
N GLY A 22 1.67 19.04 3.44
CA GLY A 22 2.54 17.86 3.55
C GLY A 22 1.84 16.53 3.25
N ALA A 23 0.50 16.50 3.23
CA ALA A 23 -0.28 15.32 2.83
C ALA A 23 -0.64 15.32 1.33
N GLN A 24 -0.31 16.38 0.59
CA GLN A 24 -0.60 16.49 -0.84
C GLN A 24 0.45 15.74 -1.66
N LEU A 25 0.03 15.24 -2.83
CA LEU A 25 0.97 14.75 -3.83
C LEU A 25 1.86 15.90 -4.33
N GLU A 26 3.10 15.58 -4.68
CA GLU A 26 3.99 16.54 -5.31
C GLU A 26 3.37 17.09 -6.61
N SER A 27 3.57 18.38 -6.86
CA SER A 27 2.93 19.14 -7.95
C SER A 27 3.20 18.58 -9.35
N GLN A 28 4.45 18.21 -9.66
CA GLN A 28 4.82 17.64 -10.95
C GLN A 28 4.29 16.23 -11.10
N PHE A 29 4.34 15.43 -10.04
CA PHE A 29 3.71 14.11 -10.04
C PHE A 29 2.20 14.22 -10.30
N THR A 30 1.54 15.22 -9.70
CA THR A 30 0.12 15.50 -9.93
C THR A 30 -0.16 15.88 -11.39
N ASN A 31 0.70 16.70 -12.02
CA ASN A 31 0.58 17.03 -13.45
C ASN A 31 0.73 15.78 -14.33
N MET A 32 1.69 14.90 -14.02
CA MET A 32 1.88 13.64 -14.72
C MET A 32 0.67 12.72 -14.58
N LEU A 33 0.07 12.65 -13.38
CA LEU A 33 -1.13 11.88 -13.12
C LEU A 33 -2.32 12.37 -13.96
N TYR A 34 -2.52 13.69 -14.06
CA TYR A 34 -3.57 14.27 -14.91
C TYR A 34 -3.36 13.98 -16.38
N PHE A 35 -2.13 14.16 -16.87
CA PHE A 35 -1.79 13.84 -18.25
C PHE A 35 -2.05 12.36 -18.56
N HIS A 36 -1.60 11.46 -17.69
CA HIS A 36 -1.81 10.01 -17.84
C HIS A 36 -3.31 9.67 -17.83
N SER A 37 -4.07 10.24 -16.90
CA SER A 37 -5.53 10.06 -16.82
C SER A 37 -6.21 10.45 -18.13
N ALA A 38 -5.87 11.62 -18.69
CA ALA A 38 -6.44 12.11 -19.94
C ALA A 38 -6.01 11.25 -21.14
N ALA A 39 -4.73 10.88 -21.24
CA ALA A 39 -4.20 10.09 -22.34
C ALA A 39 -4.75 8.65 -22.37
N ARG A 40 -5.02 8.07 -21.19
CA ARG A 40 -5.50 6.69 -21.05
C ARG A 40 -7.01 6.59 -20.83
N GLN A 41 -7.72 7.72 -20.74
CA GLN A 41 -9.15 7.80 -20.43
C GLN A 41 -9.52 6.97 -19.20
N VAL A 42 -8.66 7.01 -18.18
CA VAL A 42 -8.80 6.26 -16.93
C VAL A 42 -8.73 7.20 -15.75
N LYS A 43 -9.56 6.97 -14.74
CA LYS A 43 -9.54 7.74 -13.51
C LYS A 43 -8.50 7.15 -12.54
N PRO A 44 -7.55 7.93 -12.02
CA PRO A 44 -6.65 7.45 -10.97
C PRO A 44 -7.42 7.19 -9.68
N ILE A 45 -7.07 6.10 -8.99
CA ILE A 45 -7.62 5.74 -7.69
C ILE A 45 -6.61 6.17 -6.63
N LEU A 46 -7.03 7.08 -5.75
CA LEU A 46 -6.23 7.51 -4.60
C LEU A 46 -6.64 6.69 -3.38
N VAL A 47 -5.65 6.10 -2.71
CA VAL A 47 -5.84 5.28 -1.51
C VAL A 47 -4.98 5.87 -0.40
N TYR A 48 -5.63 6.21 0.70
CA TYR A 48 -4.98 6.78 1.89
C TYR A 48 -4.76 5.67 2.93
N LYS A 49 -3.65 5.77 3.68
CA LYS A 49 -3.27 4.82 4.74
C LYS A 49 -2.72 5.57 5.95
N GLY A 50 -2.71 4.92 7.12
CA GLY A 50 -2.13 5.47 8.35
C GLY A 50 -3.07 6.35 9.17
N GLN A 51 -4.39 6.18 9.04
CA GLN A 51 -5.39 6.96 9.77
C GLN A 51 -5.67 6.45 11.19
N ASP A 52 -5.27 5.22 11.53
CA ASP A 52 -5.37 4.72 12.90
C ASP A 52 -4.18 5.24 13.73
N PRO A 53 -4.40 6.08 14.75
CA PRO A 53 -3.31 6.65 15.54
C PRO A 53 -2.59 5.61 16.41
N ASN A 54 -3.13 4.40 16.58
CA ASN A 54 -2.58 3.37 17.45
C ASN A 54 -1.62 2.42 16.71
N THR A 55 -1.44 2.57 15.40
CA THR A 55 -0.53 1.72 14.63
C THR A 55 0.09 2.43 13.45
N GLU A 56 1.31 2.01 13.12
CA GLU A 56 1.94 2.33 11.84
C GLU A 56 1.37 1.45 10.71
N MET A 57 1.29 2.01 9.51
CA MET A 57 0.82 1.33 8.31
C MET A 57 1.75 1.63 7.14
N TYR A 58 2.93 1.00 7.12
CA TYR A 58 3.86 1.14 5.99
C TYR A 58 3.28 0.55 4.71
N GLY A 59 2.77 -0.68 4.77
CA GLY A 59 2.18 -1.35 3.61
C GLY A 59 0.76 -0.87 3.31
N ILE A 60 0.40 -0.84 2.03
CA ILE A 60 -0.92 -0.36 1.57
C ILE A 60 -2.09 -1.30 1.89
N ILE A 61 -1.82 -2.56 2.25
CA ILE A 61 -2.86 -3.57 2.46
C ILE A 61 -3.32 -3.65 3.91
N LYS A 62 -2.39 -3.62 4.87
CA LYS A 62 -2.69 -3.73 6.30
C LYS A 62 -1.63 -3.04 7.16
N ALA A 63 -2.01 -2.67 8.38
CA ALA A 63 -1.11 -2.09 9.36
C ALA A 63 -0.13 -3.12 9.97
N GLU A 64 0.91 -2.62 10.63
CA GLU A 64 1.94 -3.45 11.27
C GLU A 64 1.42 -4.20 12.50
N TYR A 65 0.48 -3.56 13.22
CA TYR A 65 -0.30 -4.11 14.31
C TYR A 65 -1.76 -3.69 14.10
N ASP A 66 -2.69 -4.63 14.24
CA ASP A 66 -4.11 -4.30 14.08
C ASP A 66 -4.99 -5.34 14.76
N ASP A 67 -5.66 -4.92 15.82
CA ASP A 67 -6.61 -5.76 16.56
C ASP A 67 -7.90 -6.02 15.76
N ASN A 68 -8.27 -5.08 14.89
CA ASN A 68 -9.46 -5.17 14.06
C ASN A 68 -9.23 -6.03 12.80
N LYS A 69 -7.99 -6.44 12.53
CA LYS A 69 -7.58 -7.24 11.37
C LYS A 69 -8.08 -6.65 10.04
N PHE A 70 -8.06 -5.33 9.92
CA PHE A 70 -8.34 -4.63 8.69
C PHE A 70 -7.43 -5.11 7.56
N VAL A 71 -8.06 -5.28 6.39
CA VAL A 71 -7.41 -5.60 5.14
C VAL A 71 -8.04 -4.71 4.07
N ASN A 72 -7.21 -4.00 3.32
CA ASN A 72 -7.65 -3.18 2.21
C ASN A 72 -8.01 -4.05 0.99
N HIS A 73 -9.18 -4.67 1.05
CA HIS A 73 -9.70 -5.53 -0.02
C HIS A 73 -9.87 -4.76 -1.33
N ALA A 74 -10.25 -3.49 -1.29
CA ALA A 74 -10.38 -2.67 -2.51
C ALA A 74 -9.06 -2.59 -3.31
N VAL A 75 -7.91 -2.47 -2.63
CA VAL A 75 -6.60 -2.49 -3.30
C VAL A 75 -6.27 -3.89 -3.81
N LEU A 76 -6.54 -4.93 -3.03
CA LEU A 76 -6.26 -6.31 -3.46
C LEU A 76 -7.07 -6.71 -4.68
N ASP A 77 -8.35 -6.35 -4.71
CA ASP A 77 -9.25 -6.69 -5.81
C ASP A 77 -8.86 -5.91 -7.07
N ALA A 78 -8.56 -4.62 -6.94
CA ALA A 78 -8.03 -3.84 -8.07
C ALA A 78 -6.71 -4.41 -8.62
N ILE A 79 -5.82 -4.92 -7.78
CA ILE A 79 -4.56 -5.55 -8.21
C ILE A 79 -4.81 -6.87 -8.96
N ARG A 80 -5.79 -7.67 -8.52
CA ARG A 80 -6.11 -8.97 -9.12
C ARG A 80 -6.67 -8.88 -10.53
N ASP A 81 -7.20 -7.73 -10.90
CA ASP A 81 -7.77 -7.48 -12.22
C ASP A 81 -6.70 -7.27 -13.32
N TYR A 82 -5.41 -7.29 -12.98
CA TYR A 82 -4.31 -7.05 -13.91
C TYR A 82 -3.24 -8.15 -13.90
N ASP A 83 -2.69 -8.44 -15.09
CA ASP A 83 -1.64 -9.44 -15.27
C ASP A 83 -0.25 -8.97 -14.81
N ALA A 84 -0.03 -7.65 -14.76
CA ALA A 84 1.25 -7.05 -14.41
C ALA A 84 1.06 -5.80 -13.54
N ILE A 85 1.82 -5.73 -12.45
CA ILE A 85 1.78 -4.64 -11.48
C ILE A 85 3.17 -4.02 -11.37
N TYR A 86 3.23 -2.70 -11.54
CA TYR A 86 4.44 -1.91 -11.33
C TYR A 86 4.30 -1.13 -10.02
N ILE A 87 5.29 -1.27 -9.13
CA ILE A 87 5.32 -0.58 -7.84
C ILE A 87 6.49 0.38 -7.82
N ALA A 88 6.20 1.67 -7.64
CA ALA A 88 7.18 2.74 -7.54
C ALA A 88 6.71 3.80 -6.54
N GLY A 89 7.64 4.56 -5.97
CA GLY A 89 7.34 5.63 -5.02
C GLY A 89 8.32 5.67 -3.86
N GLU A 90 7.89 6.28 -2.76
CA GLU A 90 8.72 6.53 -1.58
C GLU A 90 8.01 6.18 -0.26
N ALA A 91 8.75 5.86 0.81
CA ALA A 91 10.17 5.52 0.77
C ALA A 91 10.39 4.08 0.28
N SER A 92 11.44 3.86 -0.53
CA SER A 92 11.77 2.54 -1.10
C SER A 92 11.90 1.47 -0.02
N SER A 93 12.58 1.80 1.07
CA SER A 93 12.83 0.89 2.18
C SER A 93 11.58 0.63 3.03
N HIS A 94 10.58 1.52 3.05
CA HIS A 94 9.42 1.45 3.96
C HIS A 94 8.13 1.16 3.19
N CYS A 95 7.44 2.20 2.72
CA CYS A 95 6.12 2.07 2.11
C CYS A 95 6.13 1.17 0.87
N VAL A 96 7.15 1.32 0.02
CA VAL A 96 7.28 0.52 -1.21
C VAL A 96 7.55 -0.95 -0.88
N LEU A 97 8.61 -1.22 -0.10
CA LEU A 97 8.99 -2.59 0.27
C LEU A 97 7.86 -3.30 1.03
N ALA A 98 7.26 -2.64 2.03
CA ALA A 98 6.19 -3.24 2.83
C ALA A 98 4.96 -3.55 1.95
N SER A 99 4.59 -2.65 1.04
CA SER A 99 3.48 -2.90 0.11
C SER A 99 3.77 -4.06 -0.83
N ALA A 100 4.96 -4.10 -1.43
CA ALA A 100 5.37 -5.18 -2.32
C ALA A 100 5.37 -6.54 -1.61
N VAL A 101 5.91 -6.61 -0.38
CA VAL A 101 5.92 -7.84 0.42
C VAL A 101 4.51 -8.28 0.81
N GLN A 102 3.63 -7.36 1.22
CA GLN A 102 2.24 -7.68 1.55
C GLN A 102 1.48 -8.24 0.35
N ILE A 103 1.58 -7.57 -0.80
CA ILE A 103 0.94 -7.99 -2.06
C ILE A 103 1.45 -9.37 -2.47
N TRP A 104 2.78 -9.55 -2.52
CA TRP A 104 3.41 -10.82 -2.87
C TRP A 104 2.93 -11.98 -1.99
N ASN A 105 2.94 -11.79 -0.67
CA ASN A 105 2.55 -12.84 0.26
C ASN A 105 1.07 -13.22 0.13
N ILE A 106 0.19 -12.25 -0.08
CA ILE A 106 -1.26 -12.48 -0.20
C ILE A 106 -1.60 -13.20 -1.51
N LEU A 107 -1.01 -12.75 -2.63
CA LEU A 107 -1.24 -13.38 -3.92
C LEU A 107 -0.70 -14.82 -3.95
N ASN A 108 0.53 -15.05 -3.46
CA ASN A 108 1.10 -16.40 -3.41
C ASN A 108 0.35 -17.35 -2.47
N LYS A 109 -0.16 -16.85 -1.33
CA LYS A 109 -0.97 -17.68 -0.44
C LYS A 109 -2.30 -18.05 -1.10
N THR A 110 -2.91 -17.14 -1.86
CA THR A 110 -4.15 -17.41 -2.59
C THR A 110 -3.93 -18.47 -3.67
N GLU A 111 -2.84 -18.37 -4.44
CA GLU A 111 -2.49 -19.37 -5.47
C GLU A 111 -2.22 -20.75 -4.88
N ARG A 112 -1.48 -20.84 -3.75
CA ARG A 112 -1.27 -22.13 -3.07
C ARG A 112 -2.58 -22.76 -2.60
N LEU A 113 -3.48 -21.98 -2.01
CA LEU A 113 -4.79 -22.48 -1.58
C LEU A 113 -5.66 -22.94 -2.75
N ARG A 114 -5.53 -22.32 -3.93
CA ARG A 114 -6.20 -22.77 -5.16
C ARG A 114 -5.63 -24.10 -5.66
N HIS A 115 -4.32 -24.30 -5.58
CA HIS A 115 -3.67 -25.56 -5.98
C HIS A 115 -3.82 -26.70 -4.96
N GLU A 116 -4.01 -26.38 -3.67
CA GLU A 116 -4.21 -27.37 -2.59
C GLU A 116 -5.71 -27.70 -2.36
N SER A 117 -6.63 -27.04 -3.07
CA SER A 117 -8.06 -27.36 -3.01
C SER A 117 -8.36 -28.63 -3.84
N PRO A 118 -8.84 -29.73 -3.23
CA PRO A 118 -8.99 -31.03 -3.90
C PRO A 118 -10.32 -31.14 -4.69
N TYR A 119 -10.65 -30.13 -5.50
CA TYR A 119 -11.78 -30.18 -6.42
C TYR A 119 -11.35 -29.80 -7.83
#